data_AF-A0A7V0IHA2-F1
#
_entry.id   AF-A0A7V0IHA2-F1
#
_cell.length_a   1.000
_cell.length_b   1.000
_cell.length_c   1.000
_cell.angle_alpha   90.00
_cell.angle_beta   90.00
_cell.angle_gamma   90.00
#
_symmetry.space_group_name_H-M   'P 1'
#
loop_
_entity.id
_entity.type
_entity.pdbx_description
1 polymer ?
#
loop_
_entity_poly.entity_id
_entity_poly.type
_entity_poly.pdbx_seq_one_letter_code
_entity_poly.pdbx_strand_id
1 'polypeptide(L)'
;MDSLKIEHPIAAKIDPVGKNLVLLVSRPIETGIIPQSDDDARRCGRSFLENHPEIVGVPSDNFSFESVHRIKNFWAVSFHQTEGGFPVWGARVKMAINSRGEVFYFSSSAKVLKSCALDQNIGEQEAVATAVDYIKPASYTVNRAEKVVCAVPQGKFYQGVLVWWLEIHTKNPVGWWRVFVDAGTGEIITLVNEL
;
A
#
# COMPACT_ATOMS: atom_id res chain seq x y z
N MET A 1 16.26 -9.13 19.59
CA MET A 1 16.10 -9.33 18.14
C MET A 1 15.60 -10.75 17.99
N ASP A 2 14.28 -10.94 18.14
CA ASP A 2 13.71 -12.26 17.91
C ASP A 2 13.56 -12.42 16.40
N SER A 3 14.37 -13.30 15.84
CA SER A 3 14.35 -13.66 14.43
C SER A 3 12.99 -14.26 14.09
N LEU A 4 12.31 -13.70 13.08
CA LEU A 4 11.20 -14.38 12.40
C LEU A 4 11.69 -15.78 12.00
N LYS A 5 11.09 -16.83 12.58
CA LYS A 5 11.48 -18.22 12.35
C LYS A 5 10.96 -18.67 10.98
N ILE A 6 11.61 -18.23 9.92
CA ILE A 6 11.46 -18.85 8.60
C ILE A 6 12.53 -19.92 8.53
N GLU A 7 12.13 -21.19 8.45
CA GLU A 7 13.08 -22.30 8.57
C GLU A 7 14.15 -22.27 7.45
N HIS A 8 13.85 -21.71 6.26
CA HIS A 8 14.80 -21.67 5.13
C HIS A 8 14.56 -20.50 4.13
N PRO A 9 14.85 -19.23 4.48
CA PRO A 9 14.84 -18.15 3.50
C PRO A 9 16.02 -18.29 2.53
N ILE A 10 15.76 -18.17 1.23
CA ILE A 10 16.79 -17.99 0.21
C ILE A 10 17.28 -16.54 0.24
N ALA A 11 16.34 -15.60 0.34
CA ALA A 11 16.61 -14.18 0.53
C ALA A 11 15.47 -13.54 1.34
N ALA A 12 15.81 -12.62 2.24
CA ALA A 12 14.84 -11.85 3.01
C ALA A 12 15.31 -10.41 3.18
N LYS A 13 14.38 -9.46 3.15
CA LYS A 13 14.62 -8.05 3.48
C LYS A 13 13.55 -7.57 4.43
N ILE A 14 13.96 -6.77 5.41
CA ILE A 14 13.09 -6.23 6.46
C ILE A 14 12.96 -4.72 6.27
N ASP A 15 11.76 -4.17 6.51
CA ASP A 15 11.56 -2.73 6.60
C ASP A 15 12.33 -2.19 7.82
N PRO A 16 13.28 -1.25 7.64
CA PRO A 16 14.06 -0.72 8.76
C PRO A 16 13.21 0.00 9.82
N VAL A 17 12.04 0.51 9.44
CA VAL A 17 11.10 1.20 10.34
C VAL A 17 10.05 0.22 10.85
N GLY A 18 9.27 -0.40 9.94
CA GLY A 18 8.13 -1.25 10.29
C GLY A 18 8.49 -2.63 10.86
N LYS A 19 9.74 -3.07 10.68
CA LYS A 19 10.27 -4.38 11.12
C LYS A 19 9.55 -5.61 10.53
N ASN A 20 8.65 -5.42 9.57
CA ASN A 20 8.03 -6.48 8.78
C ASN A 20 8.88 -6.87 7.57
N LEU A 21 8.61 -8.04 6.97
CA LEU A 21 9.29 -8.46 5.74
C LEU A 21 8.78 -7.65 4.56
N VAL A 22 9.70 -7.10 3.77
CA VAL A 22 9.41 -6.41 2.50
C VAL A 22 9.76 -7.26 1.29
N LEU A 23 10.57 -8.28 1.48
CA LEU A 23 10.91 -9.28 0.47
C LEU A 23 11.14 -10.61 1.18
N LEU A 24 10.59 -11.68 0.61
CA LEU A 24 10.90 -13.05 0.97
C LEU A 24 10.95 -13.89 -0.30
N VAL A 25 12.11 -14.49 -0.54
CA VAL A 25 12.30 -15.60 -1.48
C VAL A 25 12.62 -16.80 -0.62
N SER A 26 11.81 -17.84 -0.68
CA SER A 26 11.91 -18.98 0.23
C SER A 26 11.60 -20.29 -0.47
N ARG A 27 11.77 -21.41 0.26
CA ARG A 27 11.11 -22.65 -0.16
C ARG A 27 9.59 -22.40 -0.24
N PRO A 28 8.88 -23.02 -1.19
CA PRO A 28 7.46 -22.77 -1.37
C PRO A 28 6.67 -23.02 -0.08
N ILE A 29 5.81 -22.07 0.29
CA ILE A 29 4.95 -22.11 1.48
C ILE A 29 3.54 -22.47 1.04
N GLU A 30 3.00 -23.56 1.56
CA GLU A 30 1.67 -24.07 1.17
C GLU A 30 0.54 -23.14 1.63
N THR A 31 -0.43 -22.90 0.77
CA THR A 31 -1.66 -22.12 1.09
C THR A 31 -2.87 -23.01 1.40
N GLY A 32 -2.75 -24.32 1.18
CA GLY A 32 -3.86 -25.28 1.27
C GLY A 32 -4.84 -25.24 0.09
N ILE A 33 -4.60 -24.43 -0.94
CA ILE A 33 -5.50 -24.24 -2.08
C ILE A 33 -4.73 -24.44 -3.38
N ILE A 34 -5.22 -25.30 -4.29
CA ILE A 34 -4.59 -25.52 -5.60
C ILE A 34 -5.26 -24.59 -6.63
N PRO A 35 -4.54 -23.60 -7.21
CA PRO A 35 -5.17 -22.59 -8.04
C PRO A 35 -5.39 -23.06 -9.48
N GLN A 36 -6.66 -23.23 -9.85
CA GLN A 36 -7.09 -23.55 -11.22
C GLN A 36 -7.72 -22.36 -11.95
N SER A 37 -8.03 -21.29 -11.21
CA SER A 37 -8.66 -20.07 -11.70
C SER A 37 -8.08 -18.83 -11.01
N ASP A 38 -8.42 -17.66 -11.56
CA ASP A 38 -8.16 -16.35 -10.96
C ASP A 38 -8.70 -16.24 -9.53
N ASP A 39 -9.90 -16.80 -9.27
CA ASP A 39 -10.50 -16.79 -7.93
C ASP A 39 -9.76 -17.71 -6.96
N ASP A 40 -9.34 -18.90 -7.40
CA ASP A 40 -8.55 -19.78 -6.54
C ASP A 40 -7.19 -19.16 -6.21
N ALA A 41 -6.53 -18.51 -7.17
CA ALA A 41 -5.27 -17.81 -6.94
C ALA A 41 -5.46 -16.63 -5.95
N ARG A 42 -6.54 -15.86 -6.08
CA ARG A 42 -6.93 -14.85 -5.10
C ARG A 42 -7.10 -15.46 -3.70
N ARG A 43 -7.81 -16.59 -3.60
CA ARG A 43 -8.02 -17.32 -2.33
C ARG A 43 -6.72 -17.88 -1.75
N CYS A 44 -5.79 -18.36 -2.59
CA CYS A 44 -4.44 -18.76 -2.17
C CYS A 44 -3.72 -17.59 -1.50
N GLY A 45 -3.72 -16.43 -2.17
CA GLY A 45 -3.09 -15.22 -1.63
C GLY A 45 -3.73 -14.76 -0.34
N ARG A 46 -5.07 -14.82 -0.23
CA ARG A 46 -5.80 -14.51 1.00
C ARG A 46 -5.42 -15.46 2.14
N SER A 47 -5.41 -16.77 1.88
CA SER A 47 -5.00 -17.80 2.85
C SER A 47 -3.57 -17.55 3.35
N PHE A 48 -2.65 -17.14 2.47
CA PHE A 48 -1.29 -16.78 2.88
C PHE A 48 -1.27 -15.59 3.86
N LEU A 49 -2.04 -14.53 3.58
CA LEU A 49 -2.11 -13.36 4.47
C LEU A 49 -2.69 -13.72 5.85
N GLU A 50 -3.69 -14.60 5.89
CA GLU A 50 -4.38 -15.04 7.12
C GLU A 50 -3.50 -15.96 7.97
N ASN A 51 -2.78 -16.90 7.33
CA ASN A 51 -2.03 -17.94 8.02
C ASN A 51 -0.58 -17.56 8.33
N HIS A 52 -0.06 -16.47 7.74
CA HIS A 52 1.31 -15.99 7.96
C HIS A 52 1.39 -14.51 8.37
N PRO A 53 0.67 -14.09 9.43
CA PRO A 53 0.68 -12.70 9.90
C PRO A 53 2.09 -12.25 10.32
N GLU A 54 2.95 -13.15 10.77
CA GLU A 54 4.35 -12.90 11.12
C GLU A 54 5.21 -12.48 9.91
N ILE A 55 4.85 -12.91 8.70
CA ILE A 55 5.55 -12.50 7.47
C ILE A 55 5.07 -11.12 7.03
N VAL A 56 3.74 -10.92 7.01
CA VAL A 56 3.12 -9.72 6.45
C VAL A 56 3.28 -8.52 7.38
N GLY A 57 3.12 -8.74 8.69
CA GLY A 57 3.17 -7.72 9.75
C GLY A 57 1.91 -6.85 9.86
N VAL A 58 0.92 -7.04 9.00
CA VAL A 58 -0.37 -6.32 8.97
C VAL A 58 -1.50 -7.35 8.96
N PRO A 59 -2.59 -7.16 9.73
CA PRO A 59 -3.73 -8.06 9.71
C PRO A 59 -4.29 -8.29 8.31
N SER A 60 -4.69 -9.52 8.00
CA SER A 60 -5.24 -9.89 6.68
C SER A 60 -6.46 -9.06 6.28
N ASP A 61 -7.28 -8.65 7.24
CA ASP A 61 -8.49 -7.86 7.02
C ASP A 61 -8.20 -6.42 6.57
N ASN A 62 -6.97 -5.95 6.82
CA ASN A 62 -6.46 -4.66 6.36
C ASN A 62 -5.87 -4.76 4.95
N PHE A 63 -6.36 -5.69 4.12
CA PHE A 63 -5.97 -5.84 2.72
C PHE A 63 -7.18 -6.05 1.82
N SER A 64 -7.36 -5.14 0.86
CA SER A 64 -8.27 -5.33 -0.27
C SER A 64 -7.56 -6.07 -1.40
N PHE A 65 -8.31 -6.90 -2.13
CA PHE A 65 -7.78 -7.55 -3.33
C PHE A 65 -7.56 -6.51 -4.44
N GLU A 66 -6.41 -6.54 -5.09
CA GLU A 66 -6.07 -5.58 -6.16
C GLU A 66 -6.03 -6.27 -7.53
N SER A 67 -5.22 -7.31 -7.72
CA SER A 67 -5.17 -8.00 -9.01
C SER A 67 -4.69 -9.45 -8.95
N VAL A 68 -4.97 -10.17 -10.04
CA VAL A 68 -4.45 -11.50 -10.33
C VAL A 68 -4.07 -11.59 -11.80
N HIS A 69 -2.91 -12.18 -12.08
CA HIS A 69 -2.42 -12.42 -13.42
C HIS A 69 -1.75 -13.79 -13.50
N ARG A 70 -2.09 -14.59 -14.53
CA ARG A 70 -1.35 -15.81 -14.84
C ARG A 70 -0.09 -15.47 -15.62
N ILE A 71 1.08 -15.84 -15.10
CA ILE A 71 2.38 -15.66 -15.77
C ILE A 71 3.02 -17.04 -15.97
N LYS A 72 2.87 -17.59 -17.18
CA LYS A 72 3.36 -18.93 -17.55
C LYS A 72 2.94 -19.99 -16.51
N ASN A 73 3.85 -20.35 -15.61
CA ASN A 73 3.71 -21.45 -14.66
C ASN A 73 3.27 -21.01 -13.25
N PHE A 74 3.10 -19.71 -13.01
CA PHE A 74 2.68 -19.20 -11.71
C PHE A 74 1.59 -18.13 -11.84
N TRP A 75 0.93 -17.84 -10.73
CA TRP A 75 -0.02 -16.76 -10.55
C TRP A 75 0.67 -15.61 -9.81
N ALA A 76 0.60 -14.41 -10.36
CA ALA A 76 0.96 -13.19 -9.65
C ALA A 76 -0.31 -12.60 -9.02
N VAL A 77 -0.33 -12.45 -7.70
CA VAL A 77 -1.48 -11.95 -6.94
C VAL A 77 -1.05 -10.70 -6.17
N SER A 78 -1.86 -9.64 -6.18
CA SER A 78 -1.62 -8.46 -5.37
C SER A 78 -2.81 -8.06 -4.49
N PHE A 79 -2.48 -7.50 -3.34
CA PHE A 79 -3.41 -6.91 -2.39
C PHE A 79 -2.94 -5.50 -2.03
N HIS A 80 -3.87 -4.57 -1.86
CA HIS A 80 -3.61 -3.22 -1.40
C HIS A 80 -3.96 -3.13 0.08
N GLN A 81 -3.04 -2.65 0.90
CA GLN A 81 -3.32 -2.39 2.30
C GLN A 81 -4.40 -1.31 2.46
N THR A 82 -5.31 -1.52 3.39
CA THR A 82 -6.33 -0.56 3.84
C THR A 82 -6.19 -0.30 5.34
N GLU A 83 -6.65 0.86 5.80
CA GLU A 83 -6.73 1.21 7.23
C GLU A 83 -8.04 1.97 7.46
N GLY A 84 -8.92 1.41 8.29
CA GLY A 84 -10.27 1.94 8.53
C GLY A 84 -11.08 2.27 7.28
N GLY A 85 -10.95 1.44 6.25
CA GLY A 85 -11.67 1.57 4.97
C GLY A 85 -10.96 2.44 3.92
N PHE A 86 -9.89 3.15 4.27
CA PHE A 86 -9.12 3.96 3.31
C PHE A 86 -7.90 3.19 2.80
N PRO A 87 -7.53 3.31 1.52
CA PRO A 87 -6.31 2.69 1.02
C PRO A 87 -5.09 3.37 1.63
N VAL A 88 -4.10 2.56 2.03
CA VAL A 88 -2.79 3.07 2.47
C VAL A 88 -1.95 3.36 1.23
N TRP A 89 -1.53 4.61 1.06
CA TRP A 89 -0.86 5.06 -0.17
C TRP A 89 0.42 4.25 -0.44
N GLY A 90 0.52 3.68 -1.64
CA GLY A 90 1.69 2.92 -2.09
C GLY A 90 1.90 1.56 -1.40
N ALA A 91 1.05 1.16 -0.46
CA ALA A 91 1.25 -0.02 0.37
C ALA A 91 0.55 -1.27 -0.21
N ARG A 92 1.33 -2.20 -0.73
CA ARG A 92 0.85 -3.41 -1.42
C ARG A 92 1.61 -4.65 -0.96
N VAL A 93 0.93 -5.78 -1.02
CA VAL A 93 1.56 -7.10 -1.00
C VAL A 93 1.45 -7.72 -2.38
N LYS A 94 2.53 -8.34 -2.86
CA LYS A 94 2.59 -9.08 -4.11
C LYS A 94 3.14 -10.47 -3.84
N MET A 95 2.51 -11.48 -4.40
CA MET A 95 2.87 -12.89 -4.24
C MET A 95 2.99 -13.57 -5.59
N ALA A 96 3.94 -14.49 -5.71
CA ALA A 96 3.96 -15.46 -6.81
C ALA A 96 3.61 -16.85 -6.27
N ILE A 97 2.59 -17.47 -6.86
CA ILE A 97 1.98 -18.73 -6.41
C ILE A 97 2.10 -19.76 -7.53
N ASN A 98 2.74 -20.90 -7.26
CA ASN A 98 2.90 -21.93 -8.29
C ASN A 98 1.60 -22.74 -8.50
N SER A 99 1.64 -23.71 -9.43
CA SER A 99 0.48 -24.56 -9.74
C SER A 99 0.05 -25.51 -8.61
N ARG A 100 0.87 -25.67 -7.56
CA ARG A 100 0.53 -26.46 -6.37
C ARG A 100 -0.10 -25.61 -5.26
N GLY A 101 -0.25 -24.31 -5.47
CA GLY A 101 -0.79 -23.43 -4.42
C GLY A 101 0.24 -22.99 -3.40
N GLU A 102 1.51 -22.99 -3.77
CA GLU A 102 2.58 -22.64 -2.84
C GLU A 102 3.13 -21.24 -3.20
N VAL A 103 3.26 -20.38 -2.20
CA VAL A 103 3.91 -19.07 -2.32
C VAL A 103 5.41 -19.25 -2.24
N PHE A 104 6.14 -18.93 -3.31
CA PHE A 104 7.61 -19.02 -3.34
C PHE A 104 8.29 -17.64 -3.41
N TYR A 105 7.52 -16.60 -3.71
CA TYR A 105 7.97 -15.22 -3.72
C TYR A 105 6.91 -14.33 -3.06
N PHE A 106 7.38 -13.45 -2.17
CA PHE A 106 6.59 -12.43 -1.52
C PHE A 106 7.35 -11.11 -1.53
N SER A 107 6.67 -10.03 -1.89
CA SER A 107 7.16 -8.67 -1.78
C SER A 107 6.08 -7.81 -1.15
N SER A 108 6.48 -6.94 -0.23
CA SER A 108 5.55 -6.07 0.49
C SER A 108 6.10 -4.66 0.60
N SER A 109 5.26 -3.68 0.28
CA SER A 109 5.39 -2.29 0.69
C SER A 109 4.38 -1.93 1.79
N ALA A 110 3.70 -2.91 2.37
CA ALA A 110 2.79 -2.72 3.49
C ALA A 110 3.50 -2.11 4.69
N LYS A 111 2.78 -1.25 5.41
CA LYS A 111 3.28 -0.43 6.51
C LYS A 111 2.58 -0.81 7.79
N VAL A 112 3.35 -1.24 8.79
CA VAL A 112 2.85 -1.47 10.15
C VAL A 112 2.64 -0.10 10.80
N LEU A 113 1.39 0.34 10.83
CA LEU A 113 0.99 1.63 11.38
C LEU A 113 0.79 1.50 12.90
N LYS A 114 1.34 2.44 13.68
CA LYS A 114 1.15 2.46 15.14
C LYS A 114 -0.23 2.99 15.53
N SER A 115 -0.69 4.00 14.82
CA SER A 115 -2.04 4.57 14.93
C SER A 115 -2.37 5.33 13.65
N CYS A 116 -3.65 5.61 13.45
CA CYS A 116 -4.13 6.50 12.40
C CYS A 116 -5.37 7.24 12.90
N ALA A 117 -5.37 8.57 12.79
CA ALA A 117 -6.55 9.38 13.07
C ALA A 117 -7.41 9.44 11.79
N LEU A 118 -8.63 8.94 11.86
CA LEU A 118 -9.53 8.76 10.70
C LEU A 118 -10.82 9.59 10.78
N ASP A 119 -11.03 10.27 11.89
CA ASP A 119 -12.21 11.12 12.19
C ASP A 119 -12.11 12.52 11.53
N GLN A 120 -11.00 12.79 10.87
CA GLN A 120 -10.64 14.08 10.30
C GLN A 120 -11.23 14.29 8.90
N ASN A 121 -11.95 15.40 8.70
CA ASN A 121 -12.83 15.56 7.55
C ASN A 121 -12.94 16.99 7.00
N ILE A 122 -11.83 17.61 6.61
CA ILE A 122 -11.94 18.66 5.59
C ILE A 122 -12.52 18.04 4.31
N GLY A 123 -13.31 18.85 3.59
CA GLY A 123 -13.93 18.44 2.33
C GLY A 123 -12.93 18.39 1.17
N GLU A 124 -13.31 17.70 0.08
CA GLU A 124 -12.50 17.65 -1.15
C GLU A 124 -12.21 19.05 -1.69
N GLN A 125 -13.25 19.88 -1.76
CA GLN A 125 -13.16 21.25 -2.28
C GLN A 125 -12.19 22.10 -1.47
N GLU A 126 -12.16 21.93 -0.16
CA GLU A 126 -11.24 22.64 0.74
C GLU A 126 -9.81 22.20 0.50
N ALA A 127 -9.55 20.88 0.41
CA ALA A 127 -8.22 20.36 0.10
C ALA A 127 -7.72 20.81 -1.28
N VAL A 128 -8.58 20.81 -2.30
CA VAL A 128 -8.26 21.34 -3.64
C VAL A 128 -7.97 22.83 -3.57
N ALA A 129 -8.77 23.61 -2.83
CA ALA A 129 -8.53 25.04 -2.65
C ALA A 129 -7.16 25.31 -2.01
N THR A 130 -6.78 24.57 -0.96
CA THR A 130 -5.44 24.65 -0.35
C THR A 130 -4.35 24.39 -1.39
N ALA A 131 -4.46 23.31 -2.16
CA ALA A 131 -3.45 22.95 -3.15
C ALA A 131 -3.34 23.99 -4.27
N VAL A 132 -4.47 24.50 -4.76
CA VAL A 132 -4.52 25.51 -5.83
C VAL A 132 -4.00 26.87 -5.33
N ASP A 133 -4.32 27.28 -4.11
CA ASP A 133 -3.79 28.52 -3.51
C ASP A 133 -2.26 28.46 -3.35
N TYR A 134 -1.72 27.27 -3.03
CA TYR A 134 -0.28 27.06 -2.97
C TYR A 134 0.38 27.11 -4.37
N ILE A 135 -0.16 26.37 -5.35
CA ILE A 135 0.42 26.27 -6.70
C ILE A 135 0.26 27.57 -7.50
N LYS A 136 -0.82 28.33 -7.23
CA LYS A 136 -1.24 29.54 -7.97
C LYS A 136 -1.32 29.36 -9.49
N PRO A 137 -2.02 28.33 -9.99
CA PRO A 137 -2.09 28.09 -11.42
C PRO A 137 -3.03 29.08 -12.11
N ALA A 138 -2.66 29.54 -13.31
CA ALA A 138 -3.58 30.33 -14.15
C ALA A 138 -4.78 29.51 -14.64
N SER A 139 -4.58 28.20 -14.85
CA SER A 139 -5.63 27.22 -15.13
C SER A 139 -5.17 25.84 -14.67
N TYR A 140 -6.12 25.03 -14.20
CA TYR A 140 -5.85 23.70 -13.70
C TYR A 140 -6.99 22.71 -13.99
N THR A 141 -6.65 21.43 -13.97
CA THR A 141 -7.59 20.31 -13.95
C THR A 141 -7.23 19.41 -12.77
N VAL A 142 -8.22 18.98 -12.01
CA VAL A 142 -8.05 17.96 -10.96
C VAL A 142 -8.35 16.60 -11.59
N ASN A 143 -7.32 15.77 -11.73
CA ASN A 143 -7.43 14.44 -12.35
C ASN A 143 -7.74 13.35 -11.33
N ARG A 144 -7.36 13.59 -10.06
CA ARG A 144 -7.66 12.72 -8.92
C ARG A 144 -7.86 13.56 -7.68
N ALA A 145 -8.86 13.18 -6.89
CA ALA A 145 -9.02 13.60 -5.51
C ALA A 145 -9.56 12.43 -4.69
N GLU A 146 -8.75 11.89 -3.79
CA GLU A 146 -9.09 10.67 -3.04
C GLU A 146 -8.54 10.75 -1.62
N LYS A 147 -9.31 10.27 -0.63
CA LYS A 147 -8.79 10.10 0.73
C LYS A 147 -7.98 8.82 0.83
N VAL A 148 -6.73 8.94 1.28
CA VAL A 148 -5.81 7.83 1.48
C VAL A 148 -5.11 7.98 2.82
N VAL A 149 -4.58 6.88 3.36
CA VAL A 149 -3.71 6.93 4.53
C VAL A 149 -2.25 6.99 4.07
N CYS A 150 -1.55 8.06 4.42
CA CYS A 150 -0.12 8.20 4.19
C CYS A 150 0.66 7.69 5.40
N ALA A 151 1.63 6.79 5.18
CA ALA A 151 2.50 6.29 6.23
C ALA A 151 3.72 7.21 6.41
N VAL A 152 3.69 8.04 7.44
CA VAL A 152 4.77 9.00 7.76
C VAL A 152 5.73 8.37 8.77
N PRO A 153 7.04 8.26 8.46
CA PRO A 153 8.01 7.70 9.40
C PRO A 153 8.21 8.62 10.61
N GLN A 154 8.08 8.08 11.82
CA GLN A 154 8.30 8.74 13.11
C GLN A 154 9.38 7.99 13.90
N GLY A 155 10.62 8.11 13.43
CA GLY A 155 11.77 7.40 14.01
C GLY A 155 11.70 5.89 13.76
N LYS A 156 11.17 5.13 14.73
CA LYS A 156 11.13 3.65 14.72
C LYS A 156 9.77 3.06 14.38
N PHE A 157 8.79 3.87 14.00
CA PHE A 157 7.46 3.40 13.61
C PHE A 157 6.89 4.28 12.49
N TYR A 158 5.82 3.81 11.85
CA TYR A 158 5.02 4.62 10.94
C TYR A 158 3.79 5.17 11.65
N GLN A 159 3.55 6.46 11.51
CA GLN A 159 2.30 7.12 11.86
C GLN A 159 1.43 7.17 10.61
N GLY A 160 0.21 6.64 10.69
CA GLY A 160 -0.78 6.82 9.63
C GLY A 160 -1.39 8.21 9.73
N VAL A 161 -1.42 8.95 8.63
CA VAL A 161 -2.08 10.25 8.51
C VAL A 161 -3.10 10.16 7.38
N LEU A 162 -4.37 10.45 7.66
CA LEU A 162 -5.40 10.55 6.63
C LEU A 162 -5.18 11.83 5.83
N VAL A 163 -5.10 11.70 4.51
CA VAL A 163 -4.78 12.80 3.60
C VAL A 163 -5.65 12.75 2.36
N TRP A 164 -5.87 13.91 1.75
CA TRP A 164 -6.32 14.02 0.37
C TRP A 164 -5.13 13.88 -0.57
N TRP A 165 -5.13 12.82 -1.38
CA TRP A 165 -4.24 12.66 -2.51
C TRP A 165 -4.86 13.31 -3.75
N LEU A 166 -4.25 14.42 -4.16
CA LEU A 166 -4.64 15.19 -5.33
C LEU A 166 -3.63 15.00 -6.46
N GLU A 167 -4.13 14.83 -7.67
CA GLU A 167 -3.34 14.95 -8.91
C GLU A 167 -3.87 16.14 -9.70
N ILE A 168 -3.08 17.20 -9.82
CA ILE A 168 -3.48 18.46 -10.44
C ILE A 168 -2.60 18.74 -11.64
N HIS A 169 -3.21 18.91 -12.81
CA HIS A 169 -2.53 19.31 -14.04
C HIS A 169 -2.67 20.80 -14.23
N THR A 170 -1.56 21.50 -14.45
CA THR A 170 -1.54 22.96 -14.60
C THR A 170 -0.81 23.37 -15.87
N LYS A 171 -1.26 24.46 -16.50
CA LYS A 171 -0.60 25.02 -17.71
C LYS A 171 0.45 26.07 -17.38
N ASN A 172 0.25 26.85 -16.32
CA ASN A 172 1.18 27.86 -15.84
C ASN A 172 1.04 28.03 -14.32
N PRO A 173 2.03 27.63 -13.50
CA PRO A 173 3.23 26.91 -13.91
C PRO A 173 2.86 25.58 -14.59
N VAL A 174 3.65 25.12 -15.57
CA VAL A 174 3.40 23.81 -16.18
C VAL A 174 3.78 22.71 -15.20
N GLY A 175 2.91 21.73 -15.01
CA GLY A 175 3.22 20.64 -14.09
C GLY A 175 2.14 19.58 -13.98
N TRP A 176 2.59 18.39 -13.61
CA TRP A 176 1.73 17.35 -13.04
C TRP A 176 2.05 17.29 -11.55
N TRP A 177 1.21 17.95 -10.76
CA TRP A 177 1.41 18.06 -9.33
C TRP A 177 0.74 16.89 -8.63
N ARG A 178 1.50 16.19 -7.78
CA ARG A 178 0.95 15.31 -6.76
C ARG A 178 1.00 16.03 -5.43
N VAL A 179 -0.16 16.25 -4.82
CA VAL A 179 -0.30 16.99 -3.55
C VAL A 179 -0.98 16.10 -2.52
N PHE A 180 -0.45 16.10 -1.31
CA PHE A 180 -1.07 15.43 -0.16
C PHE A 180 -1.42 16.49 0.87
N VAL A 181 -2.71 16.66 1.11
CA VAL A 181 -3.24 17.62 2.08
C VAL A 181 -3.75 16.83 3.28
N ASP A 182 -3.29 17.18 4.48
CA ASP A 182 -3.77 16.59 5.74
C ASP A 182 -5.28 16.77 5.88
N ALA A 183 -6.00 15.66 6.11
CA ALA A 183 -7.46 15.67 6.09
C ALA A 183 -8.09 16.31 7.33
N GLY A 184 -7.32 16.63 8.38
CA GLY A 184 -7.83 17.28 9.59
C GLY A 184 -7.46 18.75 9.69
N THR A 185 -6.28 19.11 9.23
CA THR A 185 -5.75 20.47 9.36
C THR A 185 -5.83 21.28 8.06
N GLY A 186 -5.92 20.62 6.90
CA GLY A 186 -5.81 21.29 5.61
C GLY A 186 -4.39 21.70 5.24
N GLU A 187 -3.37 21.30 6.01
CA GLU A 187 -1.98 21.59 5.69
C GLU A 187 -1.45 20.69 4.57
N ILE A 188 -0.59 21.24 3.69
CA ILE A 188 0.10 20.45 2.67
C ILE A 188 1.24 19.68 3.34
N ILE A 189 1.15 18.35 3.36
CA ILE A 189 2.19 17.47 3.90
C ILE A 189 3.32 17.28 2.89
N THR A 190 2.97 17.11 1.61
CA THR A 190 3.96 16.98 0.54
C THR A 190 3.36 17.41 -0.79
N LEU A 191 4.22 17.94 -1.64
CA LEU A 191 3.89 18.45 -2.96
C LEU A 191 5.08 18.20 -3.89
N VAL A 192 4.81 17.52 -5.01
CA VAL A 192 5.84 17.12 -5.98
C VAL A 192 5.33 17.46 -7.38
N ASN A 193 6.19 18.08 -8.20
CA ASN A 193 5.96 18.20 -9.64
C ASN A 193 6.64 17.00 -10.33
N GLU A 194 5.87 16.21 -11.07
CA GLU A 194 6.33 14.99 -11.75
C GLU A 194 6.69 15.18 -13.23
N LEU A 195 6.78 16.44 -13.68
CA LEU A 195 7.14 16.78 -15.07
C LEU A 195 8.65 16.77 -15.32
#